data_AF-A0A533X556-F1
#
_entry.id   AF-A0A533X556-F1
#
_cell.length_a   1.000
_cell.length_b   1.000
_cell.length_c   1.000
_cell.angle_alpha   90.00
_cell.angle_beta   90.00
_cell.angle_gamma   90.00
#
_symmetry.space_group_name_H-M   'P 1'
#
loop_
_entity.id
_entity.type
_entity.pdbx_description
1 polymer ?
#
loop_
_entity_poly.entity_id
_entity_poly.type
_entity_poly.pdbx_seq_one_letter_code
_entity_poly.pdbx_strand_id
1 'polypeptide(L)'
;MESQLMKLILKVATKRRRTERPPPLLIEVFEETNGALIEEYGVFPFSYSVRRMLKGDAPVYGVRHDLSPRQLVALRRAVQQIAAELSPSSVEPLTFERLVEVLEQLAAKHLGESDLRGHTKELATLSAYEAIGMSRILALAMDKLVTEFYVDSVRSPAYLDHYKYGRCESA
;
A
#
# COMPACT_ATOMS: atom_id res chain seq x y z
N MET A 1 -51.21 14.87 8.69
CA MET A 1 -50.37 14.35 7.58
C MET A 1 -48.86 14.49 7.81
N GLU A 2 -48.39 15.08 8.91
CA GLU A 2 -46.93 15.33 9.14
C GLU A 2 -46.18 14.12 9.74
N SER A 3 -46.89 13.21 10.41
CA SER A 3 -46.28 12.07 11.13
C SER A 3 -45.65 11.01 10.22
N GLN A 4 -46.19 10.80 9.02
CA GLN A 4 -45.66 9.80 8.08
C GLN A 4 -44.43 10.31 7.33
N LEU A 5 -44.38 11.61 7.01
CA LEU A 5 -43.24 12.24 6.36
C LEU A 5 -42.01 12.24 7.29
N MET A 6 -42.20 12.56 8.57
CA MET A 6 -41.13 12.50 9.59
C MET A 6 -40.60 11.08 9.82
N LYS A 7 -41.48 10.07 9.81
CA LYS A 7 -41.09 8.64 9.87
C LYS A 7 -40.34 8.18 8.62
N LEU A 8 -40.69 8.73 7.45
CA LEU A 8 -39.99 8.45 6.19
C LEU A 8 -38.60 9.08 6.19
N ILE A 9 -38.47 10.33 6.63
CA ILE A 9 -37.19 11.04 6.77
C ILE A 9 -36.29 10.32 7.78
N LEU A 10 -36.81 9.91 8.94
CA LEU A 10 -36.04 9.10 9.89
C LEU A 10 -35.66 7.74 9.33
N LYS A 11 -36.53 7.05 8.57
CA LYS A 11 -36.20 5.77 7.90
C LYS A 11 -35.15 5.94 6.81
N VAL A 12 -35.11 7.09 6.13
CA VAL A 12 -34.09 7.42 5.12
C VAL A 12 -32.77 7.81 5.79
N ALA A 13 -32.80 8.55 6.90
CA ALA A 13 -31.63 8.91 7.70
C ALA A 13 -31.01 7.71 8.46
N THR A 14 -31.84 6.73 8.86
CA THR A 14 -31.42 5.48 9.49
C THR A 14 -31.25 4.34 8.49
N LYS A 15 -31.36 4.61 7.19
CA LYS A 15 -30.96 3.68 6.14
C LYS A 15 -29.46 3.56 6.27
N ARG A 16 -29.05 2.60 7.12
CA ARG A 16 -27.69 2.13 7.38
C ARG A 16 -26.83 2.57 6.21
N ARG A 17 -25.90 3.51 6.44
CA ARG A 17 -24.69 3.59 5.63
C ARG A 17 -24.30 2.14 5.47
N ARG A 18 -24.48 1.59 4.25
CA ARG A 18 -23.84 0.33 3.91
C ARG A 18 -22.42 0.57 4.40
N THR A 19 -21.92 -0.30 5.27
CA THR A 19 -20.49 -0.32 5.55
C THR A 19 -19.87 -0.69 4.22
N GLU A 20 -19.69 0.31 3.36
CA GLU A 20 -18.89 0.25 2.16
C GLU A 20 -17.58 -0.31 2.67
N ARG A 21 -17.21 -1.47 2.14
CA ARG A 21 -15.91 -2.03 2.49
C ARG A 21 -14.89 -0.93 2.22
N PRO A 22 -13.98 -0.66 3.17
CA PRO A 22 -12.88 0.24 2.91
C PRO A 22 -12.28 -0.10 1.54
N PRO A 23 -11.96 0.90 0.70
CA PRO A 23 -11.27 0.64 -0.54
C PRO A 23 -10.03 -0.23 -0.27
N PRO A 24 -9.68 -1.16 -1.19
CA PRO A 24 -8.47 -1.97 -1.03
C PRO A 24 -7.25 -1.06 -0.90
N LEU A 25 -6.27 -1.48 -0.10
CA LEU A 25 -4.95 -0.87 -0.07
C LEU A 25 -4.26 -1.14 -1.40
N LEU A 26 -3.37 -0.25 -1.84
CA LEU A 26 -2.66 -0.44 -3.10
C LEU A 26 -1.74 -1.67 -3.08
N ILE A 27 -1.18 -2.01 -1.91
CA ILE A 27 -0.44 -3.26 -1.71
C ILE A 27 -1.27 -4.53 -1.95
N GLU A 28 -2.60 -4.46 -1.89
CA GLU A 28 -3.49 -5.59 -2.18
C GLU A 28 -3.80 -5.73 -3.67
N VAL A 29 -3.35 -4.76 -4.48
CA VAL A 29 -3.51 -4.73 -5.96
C VAL A 29 -2.17 -4.98 -6.65
N PHE A 30 -1.20 -5.59 -5.95
CA PHE A 30 0.01 -6.10 -6.59
C PHE A 30 -0.35 -7.36 -7.38
N GLU A 31 0.05 -7.43 -8.64
CA GLU A 31 -0.33 -8.54 -9.51
C GLU A 31 0.47 -9.80 -9.16
N GLU A 32 -0.21 -10.94 -9.13
CA GLU A 32 0.48 -12.22 -9.00
C GLU A 32 1.24 -12.53 -10.28
N THR A 33 2.55 -12.68 -10.15
CA THR A 33 3.42 -13.09 -11.25
C THR A 33 3.28 -14.58 -11.53
N ASN A 34 2.99 -14.92 -12.79
CA ASN A 34 3.02 -16.30 -13.27
C ASN A 34 4.45 -16.78 -13.58
N GLY A 35 4.62 -18.10 -13.73
CA GLY A 35 5.90 -18.71 -14.13
C GLY A 35 6.59 -19.51 -13.02
N ALA A 36 7.69 -20.16 -13.40
CA ALA A 36 8.47 -21.01 -12.51
C ALA A 36 9.28 -20.15 -11.52
N LEU A 37 9.14 -20.45 -10.23
CA LEU A 37 9.85 -19.72 -9.17
C LEU A 37 11.37 -19.96 -9.28
N ILE A 38 12.15 -18.88 -9.31
CA ILE A 38 13.62 -18.92 -9.26
C ILE A 38 14.08 -18.65 -7.83
N GLU A 39 13.56 -17.58 -7.21
CA GLU A 39 13.95 -17.13 -5.88
C GLU A 39 12.78 -16.41 -5.20
N GLU A 40 12.69 -16.56 -3.88
CA GLU A 40 11.73 -15.85 -3.01
C GLU A 40 12.44 -15.43 -1.73
N TYR A 41 12.21 -14.19 -1.29
CA TYR A 41 12.79 -13.64 -0.06
C TYR A 41 11.88 -12.55 0.52
N GLY A 42 12.08 -12.21 1.79
CA GLY A 42 11.26 -11.23 2.50
C GLY A 42 12.08 -10.04 3.01
N VAL A 43 11.54 -8.84 2.84
CA VAL A 43 11.92 -7.63 3.57
C VAL A 43 10.62 -7.01 4.08
N PHE A 44 10.29 -7.26 5.35
CA PHE A 44 9.02 -6.82 5.92
C PHE A 44 8.78 -5.31 5.65
N PRO A 45 7.60 -4.89 5.17
CA PRO A 45 6.34 -5.64 5.08
C PRO A 45 6.11 -6.36 3.75
N PHE A 46 7.15 -6.57 2.94
CA PHE A 46 7.05 -7.15 1.60
C PHE A 46 7.76 -8.50 1.49
N SER A 47 7.27 -9.29 0.55
CA SER A 47 7.91 -10.50 0.04
C SER A 47 8.08 -10.36 -1.46
N TYR A 48 9.25 -10.73 -1.94
CA TYR A 48 9.66 -10.59 -3.32
C TYR A 48 9.86 -11.95 -3.93
N SER A 49 9.53 -12.08 -5.21
CA SER A 49 9.81 -13.30 -5.97
C SER A 49 10.33 -12.97 -7.35
N VAL A 50 11.32 -13.74 -7.80
CA VAL A 50 11.82 -13.71 -9.17
C VAL A 50 11.37 -14.99 -9.85
N ARG A 51 10.72 -14.86 -11.00
CA ARG A 51 10.12 -15.98 -11.75
C ARG A 51 10.60 -16.00 -13.19
N ARG A 52 10.72 -17.20 -13.74
CA ARG A 52 10.94 -17.43 -15.17
C ARG A 52 9.60 -17.64 -15.86
N MET A 53 9.25 -16.78 -16.81
CA MET A 53 8.09 -16.97 -17.65
C MET A 53 8.31 -18.11 -18.65
N LEU A 54 7.22 -18.74 -19.11
CA LEU A 54 7.25 -19.75 -20.17
C LEU A 54 7.55 -19.13 -21.55
N LYS A 55 7.26 -17.84 -21.71
CA LYS A 55 7.52 -17.03 -22.91
C LYS A 55 8.13 -15.70 -22.47
N GLY A 56 9.21 -15.28 -23.12
CA GLY A 56 9.98 -14.09 -22.77
C GLY A 56 11.36 -14.47 -22.21
N ASP A 57 12.36 -13.65 -22.54
CA ASP A 57 13.75 -13.89 -22.12
C ASP A 57 14.05 -13.27 -20.75
N ALA A 58 13.30 -12.23 -20.36
CA ALA A 58 13.49 -11.54 -19.09
C ALA A 58 12.75 -12.26 -17.93
N PRO A 59 13.39 -12.41 -16.76
CA PRO A 59 12.69 -12.83 -15.56
C PRO A 59 11.66 -11.77 -15.12
N VAL A 60 10.62 -12.22 -14.42
CA VAL A 60 9.58 -11.36 -13.88
C VAL A 60 9.78 -11.23 -12.37
N TYR A 61 9.79 -9.99 -11.91
CA TYR A 61 9.88 -9.62 -10.51
C TYR A 61 8.48 -9.33 -9.97
N GLY A 62 8.13 -10.00 -8.87
CA GLY A 62 6.83 -9.88 -8.22
C GLY A 62 6.97 -9.42 -6.78
N VAL A 63 6.04 -8.57 -6.36
CA VAL A 63 5.94 -8.07 -4.99
C VAL A 63 4.63 -8.53 -4.38
N ARG A 64 4.68 -9.01 -3.14
CA ARG A 64 3.51 -9.32 -2.30
C ARG A 64 3.71 -8.67 -0.93
N HIS A 65 2.63 -8.43 -0.19
CA HIS A 65 2.74 -8.03 1.21
C HIS A 65 2.84 -9.25 2.14
N ASP A 66 3.60 -9.14 3.21
CA ASP A 66 3.71 -10.14 4.29
C ASP A 66 2.97 -9.68 5.56
N LEU A 67 1.75 -9.16 5.35
CA LEU A 67 0.89 -8.65 6.43
C LEU A 67 -0.16 -9.68 6.82
N SER A 68 -0.32 -9.87 8.13
CA SER A 68 -1.45 -10.59 8.69
C SER A 68 -2.78 -9.84 8.49
N PRO A 69 -3.93 -10.54 8.53
CA PRO A 69 -5.24 -9.87 8.43
C PRO A 69 -5.46 -8.76 9.46
N ARG A 70 -4.89 -8.90 10.67
CA ARG A 70 -4.97 -7.85 11.71
C ARG A 70 -4.16 -6.63 11.34
N GLN A 71 -2.94 -6.81 10.82
CA GLN A 71 -2.10 -5.72 10.35
C GLN A 71 -2.74 -4.99 9.17
N LEU A 72 -3.38 -5.71 8.23
CA LEU A 72 -4.12 -5.08 7.13
C LEU A 72 -5.29 -4.21 7.63
N VAL A 73 -6.04 -4.67 8.64
CA VAL A 73 -7.10 -3.87 9.26
C VAL A 73 -6.54 -2.62 9.94
N ALA A 74 -5.44 -2.76 10.69
CA ALA A 74 -4.77 -1.64 11.34
C ALA A 74 -4.24 -0.62 10.32
N LEU A 75 -3.61 -1.10 9.23
CA LEU A 75 -3.10 -0.27 8.14
C LEU A 75 -4.23 0.51 7.46
N ARG A 76 -5.34 -0.15 7.11
CA ARG A 76 -6.53 0.51 6.54
C ARG A 76 -7.06 1.61 7.45
N ARG A 77 -7.14 1.34 8.76
CA ARG A 77 -7.57 2.34 9.74
C ARG A 77 -6.61 3.52 9.76
N ALA A 78 -5.30 3.28 9.83
CA ALA A 78 -4.29 4.34 9.85
C ALA A 78 -4.37 5.22 8.59
N VAL A 79 -4.42 4.61 7.41
CA VAL A 79 -4.57 5.32 6.12
C VAL A 79 -5.84 6.18 6.09
N GLN A 80 -6.97 5.67 6.59
CA GLN A 80 -8.21 6.43 6.67
C GLN A 80 -8.12 7.63 7.62
N GLN A 81 -7.47 7.48 8.78
CA GLN A 81 -7.28 8.59 9.71
C GLN A 81 -6.33 9.64 9.14
N ILE A 82 -5.24 9.21 8.49
CA ILE A 82 -4.32 10.09 7.77
C ILE A 82 -5.09 10.92 6.74
N ALA A 83 -5.91 10.29 5.91
CA ALA A 83 -6.71 10.99 4.90
C ALA A 83 -7.75 11.95 5.50
N ALA A 84 -8.25 11.69 6.71
CA ALA A 84 -9.20 12.55 7.39
C ALA A 84 -8.54 13.79 8.04
N GLU A 85 -7.29 13.66 8.48
CA GLU A 85 -6.52 14.73 9.14
C GLU A 85 -5.67 15.54 8.16
N LEU A 86 -5.31 14.97 7.01
CA LEU A 86 -4.66 15.68 5.92
C LEU A 86 -5.62 16.70 5.32
N SER A 87 -5.38 17.99 5.60
CA SER A 87 -5.96 19.06 4.81
C SER A 87 -4.87 19.62 3.88
N PRO A 88 -5.20 19.97 2.62
CA PRO A 88 -4.24 20.62 1.71
C PRO A 88 -3.65 21.92 2.29
N SER A 89 -4.31 22.52 3.28
CA SER A 89 -3.89 23.74 3.97
C SER A 89 -3.12 23.50 5.27
N SER A 90 -3.06 22.28 5.80
CA SER A 90 -2.35 21.94 7.05
C SER A 90 -0.94 21.41 6.83
N VAL A 91 -0.53 21.21 5.57
CA VAL A 91 0.80 20.74 5.22
C VAL A 91 1.47 21.81 4.37
N GLU A 92 2.46 22.50 4.96
CA GLU A 92 3.58 23.09 4.20
C GLU A 92 4.76 22.12 4.30
N PRO A 93 4.78 21.00 3.55
CA PRO A 93 5.97 20.18 3.51
C PRO A 93 6.93 20.86 2.53
N LEU A 94 8.06 21.37 3.05
CA LEU A 94 9.09 21.96 2.21
C LEU A 94 9.79 20.90 1.33
N THR A 95 9.66 19.60 1.66
CA THR A 95 10.21 18.47 0.89
C THR A 95 9.33 17.20 0.99
N PHE A 96 9.56 16.24 0.09
CA PHE A 96 8.90 14.93 0.09
C PHE A 96 9.23 14.12 1.35
N GLU A 97 10.49 14.13 1.79
CA GLU A 97 10.93 13.46 3.02
C GLU A 97 10.16 14.00 4.22
N ARG A 98 9.99 15.32 4.29
CA ARG A 98 9.26 15.94 5.39
C ARG A 98 7.78 15.57 5.38
N LEU A 99 7.17 15.46 4.20
CA LEU A 99 5.80 14.95 4.07
C LEU A 99 5.71 13.53 4.64
N VAL A 100 6.56 12.61 4.19
CA VAL A 100 6.56 11.21 4.65
C VAL A 100 6.74 11.13 6.17
N GLU A 101 7.72 11.85 6.74
CA GLU A 101 7.94 11.87 8.20
C GLU A 101 6.70 12.29 8.99
N VAL A 102 5.99 13.33 8.54
CA VAL A 102 4.77 13.81 9.20
C VAL A 102 3.67 12.75 9.13
N LEU A 103 3.52 12.09 7.98
CA LEU A 103 2.54 11.03 7.78
C LEU A 103 2.87 9.78 8.60
N GLU A 104 4.15 9.42 8.74
CA GLU A 104 4.61 8.32 9.59
C GLU A 104 4.29 8.56 11.06
N GLN A 105 4.55 9.77 11.55
CA GLN A 105 4.21 10.16 12.93
C GLN A 105 2.70 10.09 13.17
N LEU A 106 1.91 10.49 12.18
CA LEU A 106 0.46 10.39 12.25
C LEU A 106 0.01 8.92 12.23
N ALA A 107 0.56 8.11 11.33
CA ALA A 107 0.28 6.68 11.26
C ALA A 107 0.59 5.97 12.59
N ALA A 108 1.75 6.24 13.18
CA ALA A 108 2.20 5.63 14.42
C ALA A 108 1.25 5.90 15.60
N LYS A 109 0.57 7.05 15.64
CA LYS A 109 -0.47 7.35 16.66
C LYS A 109 -1.71 6.47 16.50
N HIS A 110 -2.03 6.08 15.28
CA HIS A 110 -3.24 5.33 14.92
C HIS A 110 -3.01 3.82 14.86
N LEU A 111 -1.77 3.40 14.66
CA LEU A 111 -1.30 2.02 14.77
C LEU A 111 -1.15 1.67 16.26
N GLY A 112 -2.19 1.08 16.86
CA GLY A 112 -2.18 0.70 18.28
C GLY A 112 -1.13 -0.37 18.60
N GLU A 113 -0.60 -0.36 19.83
CA GLU A 113 0.55 -1.19 20.24
C GLU A 113 0.32 -2.72 20.12
N SER A 114 -0.93 -3.19 20.25
CA SER A 114 -1.25 -4.63 20.27
C SER A 114 -1.16 -5.33 18.92
N ASP A 115 -1.16 -4.57 17.82
CA ASP A 115 -1.35 -5.12 16.47
C ASP A 115 -0.03 -5.32 15.69
N LEU A 116 1.13 -4.97 16.27
CA LEU A 116 2.30 -4.59 15.48
C LEU A 116 3.52 -5.52 15.59
N ARG A 117 3.58 -6.48 16.53
CA ARG A 117 4.72 -7.43 16.70
C ARG A 117 6.13 -6.80 16.58
N GLY A 118 6.31 -5.53 16.98
CA GLY A 118 7.60 -4.83 16.86
C GLY A 118 7.90 -4.21 15.49
N HIS A 119 6.96 -4.25 14.54
CA HIS A 119 7.08 -3.66 13.21
C HIS A 119 6.36 -2.30 13.06
N THR A 120 6.25 -1.55 14.16
CA THR A 120 5.50 -0.28 14.18
C THR A 120 6.06 0.70 13.16
N LYS A 121 7.39 0.76 13.01
CA LYS A 121 8.04 1.70 12.09
C LYS A 121 7.70 1.36 10.64
N GLU A 122 7.90 0.11 10.24
CA GLU A 122 7.64 -0.37 8.88
C GLU A 122 6.17 -0.20 8.50
N LEU A 123 5.25 -0.47 9.42
CA LEU A 123 3.82 -0.28 9.21
C LEU A 123 3.42 1.20 9.15
N ALA A 124 4.09 2.07 9.93
CA ALA A 124 3.89 3.51 9.86
C ALA A 124 4.38 4.07 8.52
N THR A 125 5.59 3.67 8.08
CA THR A 125 6.14 4.00 6.76
C THR A 125 5.20 3.53 5.65
N LEU A 126 4.75 2.27 5.70
CA LEU A 126 3.82 1.76 4.71
C LEU A 126 2.49 2.54 4.71
N SER A 127 1.94 2.88 5.88
CA SER A 127 0.70 3.68 5.97
C SER A 127 0.86 5.06 5.35
N ALA A 128 2.02 5.70 5.54
CA ALA A 128 2.32 7.00 4.94
C ALA A 128 2.35 6.92 3.41
N TYR A 129 3.07 5.94 2.86
CA TYR A 129 3.16 5.74 1.40
C TYR A 129 1.82 5.31 0.77
N GLU A 130 1.04 4.49 1.47
CA GLU A 130 -0.32 4.14 1.04
C GLU A 130 -1.22 5.39 0.96
N ALA A 131 -1.16 6.27 1.98
CA ALA A 131 -2.00 7.46 2.03
C ALA A 131 -1.74 8.45 0.88
N ILE A 132 -0.52 8.48 0.33
CA ILE A 132 -0.14 9.33 -0.81
C ILE A 132 -0.11 8.57 -2.14
N GLY A 133 -0.49 7.30 -2.15
CA GLY A 133 -0.59 6.49 -3.37
C GLY A 133 0.74 5.98 -3.94
N MET A 134 1.78 5.86 -3.12
CA MET A 134 3.15 5.53 -3.54
C MET A 134 3.69 4.20 -2.98
N SER A 135 2.84 3.32 -2.48
CA SER A 135 3.25 2.03 -1.87
C SER A 135 4.04 1.11 -2.80
N ARG A 136 3.79 1.17 -4.12
CA ARG A 136 4.61 0.44 -5.12
C ARG A 136 6.05 0.94 -5.15
N ILE A 137 6.24 2.26 -5.07
CA ILE A 137 7.57 2.87 -5.03
C ILE A 137 8.29 2.47 -3.75
N LEU A 138 7.59 2.48 -2.60
CA LEU A 138 8.15 2.00 -1.35
C LEU A 138 8.64 0.55 -1.46
N ALA A 139 7.82 -0.33 -2.03
CA ALA A 139 8.18 -1.75 -2.16
C ALA A 139 9.48 -1.96 -2.95
N LEU A 140 9.66 -1.23 -4.06
CA LEU A 140 10.88 -1.29 -4.86
C LEU A 140 12.07 -0.64 -4.14
N ALA A 141 11.86 0.50 -3.49
CA ALA A 141 12.92 1.23 -2.78
C ALA A 141 13.43 0.50 -1.53
N MET A 142 12.61 -0.36 -0.91
CA MET A 142 13.01 -1.15 0.26
C MET A 142 13.90 -2.35 -0.09
N ASP A 143 13.83 -2.84 -1.34
CA ASP A 143 14.64 -3.97 -1.76
C ASP A 143 16.03 -3.52 -2.21
N LYS A 144 17.05 -3.90 -1.44
CA LYS A 144 18.45 -3.60 -1.74
C LYS A 144 18.99 -4.34 -2.96
N LEU A 145 18.27 -5.37 -3.45
CA LEU A 145 18.63 -6.07 -4.68
C LEU A 145 18.07 -5.38 -5.92
N VAL A 146 17.13 -4.44 -5.78
CA VAL A 146 16.74 -3.52 -6.85
C VAL A 146 17.76 -2.39 -6.89
N THR A 147 18.48 -2.26 -8.00
CA THR A 147 19.46 -1.18 -8.18
C THR A 147 18.81 0.06 -8.79
N GLU A 148 17.93 -0.15 -9.77
CA GLU A 148 17.19 0.92 -10.47
C GLU A 148 15.82 0.39 -10.88
N PHE A 149 14.82 1.27 -10.94
CA PHE A 149 13.50 0.95 -11.49
C PHE A 149 13.00 2.07 -12.39
N TYR A 150 12.19 1.70 -13.37
CA TYR A 150 11.78 2.55 -14.47
C TYR A 150 10.27 2.48 -14.67
N VAL A 151 9.68 3.65 -14.87
CA VAL A 151 8.25 3.81 -15.18
C VAL A 151 8.15 4.68 -16.42
N ASP A 152 8.14 4.06 -17.59
CA ASP A 152 8.13 4.78 -18.87
C ASP A 152 6.79 5.51 -19.11
N SER A 153 5.67 4.90 -18.68
CA SER A 153 4.34 5.47 -18.82
C SER A 153 3.36 4.87 -17.80
N VAL A 154 2.23 5.55 -17.61
CA VAL A 154 1.13 5.08 -16.73
C VAL A 154 0.51 3.76 -17.21
N ARG A 155 0.71 3.37 -18.49
CA ARG A 155 0.11 2.17 -19.10
C ARG A 155 1.09 1.02 -19.32
N SER A 156 2.37 1.25 -19.12
CA SER A 156 3.40 0.22 -19.25
C SER A 156 3.70 -0.39 -17.88
N PRO A 157 3.94 -1.69 -17.79
CA PRO A 157 4.51 -2.28 -16.58
C PRO A 157 5.82 -1.58 -16.24
N ALA A 158 6.10 -1.39 -14.95
CA ALA A 158 7.42 -0.95 -14.56
C ALA A 158 8.43 -2.08 -14.87
N TYR A 159 9.68 -1.73 -15.10
CA TYR A 159 10.78 -2.68 -15.13
C TYR A 159 11.88 -2.22 -14.20
N LEU A 160 12.73 -3.14 -13.79
CA LEU A 160 13.79 -2.85 -12.85
C LEU A 160 15.05 -3.62 -13.20
N ASP A 161 16.18 -3.12 -12.72
CA ASP A 161 17.43 -3.84 -12.77
C ASP A 161 17.69 -4.45 -11.39
N HIS A 162 17.79 -5.78 -11.36
CA HIS A 162 18.04 -6.57 -10.16
C HIS A 162 19.52 -6.97 -10.12
N TYR A 163 20.18 -6.74 -8.99
CA TYR A 163 21.62 -6.97 -8.78
C TYR A 163 22.12 -8.32 -9.30
N LYS A 164 21.33 -9.38 -9.08
CA LYS A 164 21.67 -10.76 -9.48
C LYS A 164 21.17 -11.18 -10.87
N TYR A 165 20.07 -10.59 -11.34
CA TYR A 165 19.33 -11.12 -12.51
C TYR A 165 19.34 -10.16 -13.71
N GLY A 166 19.92 -8.98 -13.56
CA GLY A 166 19.84 -7.93 -14.58
C GLY A 166 18.41 -7.42 -14.71
N ARG A 167 18.01 -7.11 -15.94
CA ARG A 167 16.69 -6.52 -16.20
C ARG A 167 15.56 -7.51 -15.96
N CYS A 168 14.62 -7.13 -15.10
CA CYS A 168 13.39 -7.83 -14.82
C CYS A 168 12.19 -6.98 -15.27
N GLU A 169 11.17 -7.62 -15.85
CA GLU A 169 9.84 -7.01 -15.92
C GLU A 169 9.20 -7.04 -14.52
N SER A 170 8.43 -6.03 -14.14
CA SER A 170 7.62 -6.09 -12.91
C SER A 170 6.14 -6.26 -13.26
N ALA A 171 5.44 -7.04 -12.45
CA ALA A 171 3.97 -7.15 -12.51
C ALA A 171 3.31 -6.20 -11.49
#